data_AF-A0A401Z132-F1
#
_entry.id   AF-A0A401Z132-F1
#
_cell.length_a   1.000
_cell.length_b   1.000
_cell.length_c   1.000
_cell.angle_alpha   90.00
_cell.angle_beta   90.00
_cell.angle_gamma   90.00
#
_symmetry.space_group_name_H-M   'P 1'
#
loop_
_entity.id
_entity.type
_entity.pdbx_description
1 polymer ?
#
loop_
_entity_poly.entity_id
_entity_poly.type
_entity_poly.pdbx_seq_one_letter_code
_entity_poly.pdbx_strand_id
1 'polypeptide(L)'
;MEAEWWSIEVFDAAVSARSWRVATGDALTVAALSGRAVEWNWHVYSWGLVFEVSFRDEADWQAWCLLPAVRAALDAVPDPLTGLYIHRGRGGASGEYVPRRPRPAPSAAAVRLPEAEDEVGPIRLDSIVPGTAFPKPPARPDPLLDPV
;
A
#
# COMPACT_ATOMS: atom_id res chain seq x y z
N MET A 1 7.21 30.31 -21.27
CA MET A 1 7.53 28.87 -21.25
C MET A 1 6.81 28.29 -20.06
N GLU A 2 6.06 27.21 -20.26
CA GLU A 2 5.38 26.49 -19.19
C GLU A 2 6.42 25.67 -18.40
N ALA A 3 6.22 25.52 -17.09
CA ALA A 3 7.13 24.72 -16.26
C ALA A 3 6.95 23.24 -16.59
N GLU A 4 8.06 22.55 -16.87
CA GLU A 4 8.08 21.11 -17.11
C GLU A 4 8.19 20.37 -15.77
N TRP A 5 7.64 19.15 -15.69
CA TRP A 5 7.66 18.32 -14.49
C TRP A 5 8.66 17.17 -14.66
N TRP A 6 9.32 16.82 -13.56
CA TRP A 6 10.12 15.62 -13.40
C TRP A 6 9.71 14.90 -12.13
N SER A 7 9.89 13.58 -12.13
CA SER A 7 9.52 12.71 -11.03
C SER A 7 10.67 11.82 -10.62
N ILE A 8 10.86 11.71 -9.30
CA ILE A 8 11.78 10.78 -8.65
C ILE A 8 10.95 9.81 -7.83
N GLU A 9 10.84 8.58 -8.31
CA GLU A 9 10.12 7.50 -7.64
C GLU A 9 11.09 6.64 -6.85
N VAL A 10 10.74 6.42 -5.58
CA VAL A 10 11.54 5.65 -4.63
C VAL A 10 10.67 4.55 -4.04
N PHE A 11 11.06 3.30 -4.27
CA PHE A 11 10.33 2.11 -3.81
C PHE A 11 10.78 1.70 -2.41
N ASP A 12 9.87 1.06 -1.67
CA ASP A 12 10.22 0.41 -0.43
C ASP A 12 11.16 -0.78 -0.68
N ALA A 13 12.17 -0.95 0.18
CA ALA A 13 13.08 -2.09 0.16
C ALA A 13 13.32 -2.58 1.60
N ALA A 14 14.55 -3.02 1.92
CA ALA A 14 14.93 -3.38 3.30
C ALA A 14 14.70 -2.23 4.29
N VAL A 15 14.79 -0.98 3.80
CA VAL A 15 14.37 0.23 4.50
C VAL A 15 13.20 0.85 3.73
N SER A 16 12.22 1.42 4.44
CA SER A 16 11.09 2.08 3.79
C SER A 16 11.51 3.38 3.10
N ALA A 17 10.89 3.67 1.96
CA ALA A 17 11.03 4.94 1.26
C ALA A 17 10.59 6.12 2.14
N ARG A 18 9.60 5.89 3.03
CA ARG A 18 9.16 6.91 3.99
C ARG A 18 10.27 7.29 4.98
N SER A 19 11.02 6.32 5.50
CA SER A 19 12.16 6.59 6.37
C SER A 19 13.26 7.37 5.63
N TRP A 20 13.50 7.02 4.36
CA TRP A 20 14.40 7.78 3.48
C TRP A 20 13.96 9.23 3.34
N ARG A 21 12.67 9.49 3.02
CA ARG A 21 12.12 10.85 2.94
C ARG A 21 12.27 11.63 4.24
N VAL A 22 12.11 11.00 5.40
CA VAL A 22 12.32 11.67 6.69
C VAL A 22 13.78 12.09 6.86
N ALA A 23 14.73 11.29 6.39
CA ALA A 23 16.16 11.58 6.52
C ALA A 23 16.68 12.61 5.50
N THR A 24 16.13 12.64 4.28
CA THR A 24 16.68 13.43 3.15
C THR A 24 15.74 14.50 2.60
N GLY A 25 14.44 14.46 2.95
CA GLY A 25 13.39 15.26 2.32
C GLY A 25 13.55 16.78 2.51
N ASP A 26 14.04 17.20 3.67
CA ASP A 26 14.34 18.61 3.94
C ASP A 26 15.49 19.11 3.04
N ALA A 27 16.54 18.30 2.88
CA ALA A 27 17.66 18.62 2.02
C ALA A 27 17.23 18.73 0.54
N LEU A 28 16.35 17.83 0.08
CA LEU A 28 15.77 17.91 -1.27
C LEU A 28 14.89 19.15 -1.47
N THR A 29 14.12 19.54 -0.46
CA THR A 29 13.27 20.74 -0.50
C THR A 29 14.12 22.01 -0.54
N VAL A 30 15.15 22.10 0.31
CA VAL A 30 16.10 23.23 0.31
C VAL A 30 16.88 23.29 -1.01
N ALA A 31 17.27 22.13 -1.55
CA ALA A 31 17.92 22.06 -2.85
C ALA A 31 16.99 22.51 -3.98
N ALA A 32 15.71 22.14 -3.98
CA ALA A 32 14.72 22.59 -4.97
C ALA A 32 14.57 24.13 -4.94
N LEU A 33 14.43 24.70 -3.75
CA LEU A 33 14.40 26.16 -3.55
C LEU A 33 15.66 26.84 -4.11
N SER A 34 16.85 26.31 -3.79
CA SER A 34 18.13 26.87 -4.23
C SER A 34 18.38 26.65 -5.74
N GLY A 35 17.80 25.59 -6.29
CA GLY A 35 17.96 25.15 -7.68
C GLY A 35 16.99 25.79 -8.67
N ARG A 36 16.21 26.80 -8.27
CA ARG A 36 15.20 27.48 -9.11
C ARG A 36 14.02 26.59 -9.51
N ALA A 37 13.65 25.62 -8.68
CA ALA A 37 12.40 24.90 -8.85
C ALA A 37 11.20 25.87 -8.74
N VAL A 38 10.20 25.65 -9.59
CA VAL A 38 8.96 26.44 -9.61
C VAL A 38 7.96 25.91 -8.59
N GLU A 39 7.79 24.59 -8.54
CA GLU A 39 6.87 23.89 -7.65
C GLU A 39 7.39 22.47 -7.40
N TRP A 40 7.10 21.89 -6.24
CA TRP A 40 7.38 20.49 -5.93
C TRP A 40 6.25 19.87 -5.10
N ASN A 41 6.09 18.56 -5.21
CA ASN A 41 5.08 17.78 -4.49
C ASN A 41 5.66 16.45 -4.02
N TRP A 42 5.13 15.96 -2.90
CA TRP A 42 5.46 14.64 -2.38
C TRP A 42 4.20 13.78 -2.35
N HIS A 43 4.25 12.62 -2.97
CA HIS A 43 3.19 11.62 -2.92
C HIS A 43 3.69 10.37 -2.23
N VAL A 44 2.94 9.86 -1.25
CA VAL A 44 3.28 8.62 -0.55
C VAL A 44 2.27 7.56 -0.97
N TYR A 45 2.78 6.42 -1.42
CA TYR A 45 2.01 5.28 -1.89
C TYR A 45 2.27 4.05 -1.02
N SER A 46 1.52 2.97 -1.24
CA SER A 46 1.73 1.71 -0.52
C SER A 46 2.99 0.95 -0.98
N TRP A 47 3.58 1.33 -2.11
CA TRP A 47 4.78 0.72 -2.70
C TRP A 47 6.05 1.57 -2.50
N GLY A 48 5.91 2.79 -1.97
CA GLY A 48 7.01 3.75 -1.91
C GLY A 48 6.49 5.19 -1.95
N LEU A 49 7.21 6.07 -2.63
CA LEU A 49 6.84 7.48 -2.76
C LEU A 49 7.38 8.11 -4.05
N VAL A 50 6.81 9.26 -4.40
CA VAL A 50 7.23 10.08 -5.53
C VAL A 50 7.52 11.50 -5.06
N PHE A 51 8.68 12.01 -5.43
CA PHE A 51 8.99 13.44 -5.37
C PHE A 51 8.89 14.03 -6.77
N GLU A 52 7.89 14.87 -6.97
CA GLU A 52 7.71 15.61 -8.22
C GLU A 52 8.27 17.01 -8.06
N VAL A 53 8.96 17.50 -9.07
CA VAL A 53 9.52 18.85 -9.08
C VAL A 53 9.44 19.44 -10.48
N SER A 54 9.21 20.73 -10.57
CA SER A 54 9.14 21.45 -11.84
C SER A 54 10.15 22.58 -11.93
N PHE A 55 10.58 22.85 -13.16
CA PHE A 55 11.56 23.85 -13.56
C PHE A 55 11.10 24.49 -14.87
N ARG A 56 11.54 25.72 -15.12
CA ARG A 56 11.22 26.42 -16.37
C ARG A 56 12.00 25.88 -17.56
N ASP A 57 13.21 25.39 -17.30
CA ASP A 57 14.17 24.94 -18.29
C ASP A 57 14.82 23.62 -17.84
N GLU A 58 15.05 22.70 -18.77
CA GLU A 58 15.77 21.43 -18.53
C GLU A 58 17.18 21.65 -17.98
N ALA A 59 17.84 22.75 -18.35
CA ALA A 59 19.17 23.10 -17.83
C ALA A 59 19.16 23.32 -16.30
N ASP A 60 18.05 23.86 -15.77
CA ASP A 60 17.90 24.07 -14.33
C ASP A 60 17.67 22.75 -13.60
N TRP A 61 16.88 21.85 -14.18
CA TRP A 61 16.76 20.46 -13.70
C TRP A 61 18.11 19.75 -13.65
N GLN A 62 18.89 19.82 -14.74
CA GLN A 62 20.20 19.19 -14.81
C GLN A 62 21.16 19.78 -13.77
N ALA A 63 21.19 21.10 -13.61
CA ALA A 63 22.01 21.77 -12.60
C ALA A 63 21.57 21.38 -11.17
N TRP A 64 20.27 21.28 -10.91
CA TRP A 64 19.72 20.84 -9.63
C TRP A 64 20.14 19.40 -9.30
N CYS A 65 20.08 18.47 -10.25
CA CYS A 65 20.55 17.09 -10.09
C CYS A 65 22.04 16.98 -9.72
N LEU A 66 22.86 17.99 -10.03
CA LEU A 66 24.29 18.03 -9.70
C LEU A 66 24.57 18.56 -8.29
N LEU A 67 23.57 19.13 -7.60
CA LEU A 67 23.75 19.66 -6.25
C LEU A 67 24.16 18.55 -5.28
N PRO A 68 25.13 18.80 -4.38
CA PRO A 68 25.60 17.78 -3.42
C PRO A 68 24.48 17.17 -2.57
N ALA A 69 23.51 17.99 -2.13
CA ALA A 69 22.37 17.53 -1.35
C ALA A 69 21.47 16.55 -2.13
N VAL A 70 21.26 16.80 -3.43
CA VAL A 70 20.45 15.94 -4.28
C VAL A 70 21.17 14.62 -4.53
N ARG A 71 22.46 14.67 -4.87
CA ARG A 71 23.29 13.47 -5.04
C ARG A 71 23.33 12.61 -3.78
N ALA A 72 23.59 13.23 -2.63
CA ALA A 72 23.58 12.52 -1.35
C ALA A 72 22.22 11.88 -1.04
N ALA A 73 21.12 12.54 -1.40
CA ALA A 73 19.78 11.97 -1.23
C ALA A 73 19.55 10.75 -2.15
N LEU A 74 20.00 10.82 -3.41
CA LEU A 74 19.89 9.72 -4.38
C LEU A 74 20.79 8.53 -4.01
N ASP A 75 22.00 8.80 -3.50
CA ASP A 75 22.93 7.77 -3.02
C ASP A 75 22.40 7.02 -1.78
N ALA A 76 21.52 7.65 -1.01
CA ALA A 76 20.91 7.10 0.20
C ALA A 76 19.59 6.34 -0.04
N VAL A 77 19.15 6.19 -1.30
CA VAL A 77 17.89 5.51 -1.65
C VAL A 77 17.91 4.03 -1.19
N PRO A 78 16.79 3.48 -0.69
CA PRO A 78 16.74 2.11 -0.16
C PRO A 78 17.21 1.00 -1.12
N ASP A 79 16.92 1.14 -2.41
CA ASP A 79 17.43 0.26 -3.47
C ASP A 79 17.76 1.10 -4.72
N PRO A 80 19.04 1.46 -4.94
CA PRO A 80 19.44 2.27 -6.07
C PRO A 80 19.47 1.51 -7.41
N LEU A 81 19.45 0.18 -7.40
CA LEU A 81 19.55 -0.63 -8.62
C LEU A 81 18.17 -0.88 -9.25
N THR A 82 17.17 -1.22 -8.43
CA THR A 82 15.82 -1.54 -8.95
C THR A 82 14.69 -0.71 -8.36
N GLY A 83 14.97 0.07 -7.31
CA GLY A 83 13.97 0.85 -6.57
C GLY A 83 14.01 2.36 -6.80
N LEU A 84 14.79 2.85 -7.77
CA LEU A 84 14.91 4.28 -8.10
C LEU A 84 14.57 4.52 -9.57
N TYR A 85 13.58 5.38 -9.83
CA TYR A 85 13.23 5.84 -11.18
C TYR A 85 13.21 7.35 -11.24
N ILE A 86 13.82 7.91 -12.30
CA ILE A 86 13.82 9.34 -12.56
C ILE A 86 13.37 9.56 -14.00
N HIS A 87 12.28 10.30 -14.20
CA HIS A 87 11.74 10.55 -15.54
C HIS A 87 11.07 11.91 -15.66
N ARG A 88 10.85 12.33 -16.91
CA ARG A 88 10.05 13.50 -17.27
C ARG A 88 8.56 13.20 -17.10
N GLY A 89 7.78 14.23 -16.74
CA GLY A 89 6.36 14.16 -16.44
C GLY A 89 6.06 14.01 -14.95
N ARG A 90 4.78 14.11 -14.60
CA ARG A 90 4.24 13.76 -13.29
C ARG A 90 4.32 12.24 -13.08
N GLY A 91 4.59 11.84 -11.85
CA GLY A 91 4.91 10.49 -11.45
C GLY A 91 3.83 9.90 -10.57
N GLY A 92 4.00 8.63 -10.23
CA GLY A 92 2.96 7.83 -9.63
C GLY A 92 2.07 7.30 -10.74
N ALA A 93 2.12 5.97 -10.92
CA ALA A 93 1.20 5.18 -11.71
C ALA A 93 -0.15 5.88 -11.99
N SER A 94 -0.24 6.60 -13.10
CA SER A 94 -1.50 7.09 -13.67
C SER A 94 -2.24 5.95 -14.38
N GLY A 95 -2.06 4.71 -13.90
CA GLY A 95 -3.04 3.67 -14.09
C GLY A 95 -4.19 3.96 -13.15
N GLU A 96 -5.34 4.27 -13.73
CA GLU A 96 -6.64 4.24 -13.04
C GLU A 96 -6.70 3.01 -12.12
N TYR A 97 -7.27 3.15 -10.92
CA TYR A 97 -7.51 1.98 -10.06
C TYR A 97 -8.32 0.95 -10.84
N VAL A 98 -7.68 -0.13 -11.28
CA VAL A 98 -8.36 -1.28 -11.89
C VAL A 98 -8.74 -2.21 -10.74
N PRO A 99 -10.03 -2.32 -10.35
CA PRO A 99 -10.43 -3.29 -9.36
C PRO A 99 -10.04 -4.69 -9.86
N ARG A 100 -9.47 -5.52 -8.99
CA ARG A 100 -9.23 -6.92 -9.37
C ARG A 100 -10.58 -7.54 -9.76
N ARG A 101 -10.69 -8.09 -10.97
CA ARG A 101 -11.86 -8.88 -11.35
C ARG A 101 -12.00 -10.01 -10.32
N PRO A 102 -13.13 -10.11 -9.59
CA PRO A 102 -13.35 -11.23 -8.70
C PRO A 102 -13.16 -12.51 -9.51
N ARG A 103 -12.32 -13.43 -9.01
CA ARG A 103 -12.30 -14.77 -9.59
C ARG A 103 -13.72 -15.33 -9.51
N PRO A 104 -14.19 -16.08 -10.53
CA PRO A 104 -15.43 -16.82 -10.41
C PRO A 104 -15.44 -17.57 -9.07
N ALA A 105 -16.56 -17.51 -8.35
CA ALA A 105 -16.70 -18.23 -7.09
C ALA A 105 -16.24 -19.69 -7.29
N PRO A 106 -15.52 -20.29 -6.33
CA PRO A 106 -15.15 -21.69 -6.43
C PRO A 106 -16.39 -22.52 -6.76
N SER A 107 -16.27 -23.43 -7.73
CA SER A 107 -17.39 -24.19 -8.34
C SER A 107 -18.24 -24.99 -7.34
N ALA A 108 -17.78 -25.12 -6.10
CA ALA A 108 -18.52 -25.72 -4.98
C ALA A 108 -19.82 -24.98 -4.61
N ALA A 109 -19.97 -23.69 -4.97
CA ALA A 109 -21.21 -22.94 -4.73
C ALA A 109 -22.31 -23.18 -5.77
N ALA A 110 -22.06 -23.99 -6.81
CA ALA A 110 -23.01 -24.29 -7.88
C ALA A 110 -23.79 -25.62 -7.68
N VAL A 111 -23.58 -26.31 -6.56
CA VAL A 111 -24.33 -27.53 -6.24
C VAL A 111 -25.70 -27.13 -5.72
N ARG A 112 -26.77 -27.62 -6.36
CA ARG A 112 -28.11 -27.51 -5.78
C ARG A 112 -28.10 -28.16 -4.41
N LEU A 113 -28.47 -27.40 -3.38
CA LEU A 113 -28.92 -27.99 -2.12
C LEU A 113 -30.13 -28.89 -2.45
N PRO A 114 -30.22 -30.10 -1.86
CA PRO A 114 -31.42 -30.91 -1.97
C PRO A 114 -32.62 -30.09 -1.50
N GLU A 115 -33.74 -30.24 -2.20
CA GLU A 115 -35.00 -29.60 -1.83
C GLU A 115 -35.36 -30.06 -0.43
N ALA A 116 -35.71 -29.11 0.45
CA ALA A 116 -36.17 -29.45 1.78
C ALA A 116 -37.44 -30.30 1.62
N GLU A 117 -37.42 -31.51 2.16
CA GLU A 117 -38.63 -32.32 2.27
C GLU A 117 -39.58 -31.55 3.20
N ASP A 118 -40.69 -31.06 2.65
CA ASP A 118 -41.73 -30.38 3.41
C ASP A 118 -42.45 -31.37 4.33
N GLU A 119 -41.86 -31.72 5.46
CA GLU A 119 -42.61 -32.25 6.61
C GLU A 119 -42.03 -31.76 7.92
N VAL A 120 -42.36 -30.51 8.27
CA VAL A 120 -42.56 -30.15 9.68
C VAL A 120 -43.84 -29.32 9.75
N GLY A 121 -44.91 -29.92 10.28
CA GLY A 121 -46.12 -29.19 10.64
C GLY A 121 -45.81 -28.00 11.55
N PRO A 122 -46.72 -27.02 11.68
CA PRO A 122 -46.42 -25.76 12.37
C PRO A 122 -45.92 -26.02 13.80
N ILE A 123 -44.68 -25.58 14.06
CA ILE A 123 -44.09 -25.60 15.39
C ILE A 123 -44.92 -24.65 16.28
N ARG A 124 -45.57 -25.22 17.29
CA ARG A 124 -46.38 -24.47 18.26
C ARG A 124 -45.46 -23.75 19.25
N LEU A 125 -45.28 -22.44 19.08
CA LEU A 125 -44.41 -21.58 19.91
C LEU A 125 -44.87 -21.44 21.37
N ASP A 126 -46.08 -21.88 21.71
CA ASP A 126 -46.65 -21.87 23.06
C ASP A 126 -46.11 -22.98 23.98
N SER A 127 -45.34 -23.92 23.41
CA SER A 127 -44.78 -25.07 24.14
C SER A 127 -43.34 -24.87 24.65
N ILE A 128 -42.73 -23.70 24.41
CA ILE A 128 -41.38 -23.39 24.90
C ILE A 128 -41.45 -23.09 26.40
N VAL A 129 -41.04 -24.06 27.22
CA VAL A 129 -40.76 -23.82 28.64
C VAL A 129 -39.45 -23.01 28.75
N PRO A 130 -39.47 -21.77 29.26
CA PRO A 130 -38.24 -21.00 29.41
C PRO A 130 -37.43 -21.61 30.57
N GLY A 131 -36.19 -22.05 30.31
CA GLY A 131 -35.24 -22.33 31.39
C GLY A 131 -34.31 -23.53 31.27
N THR A 132 -34.21 -24.23 30.14
CA THR A 132 -33.15 -25.25 30.00
C THR A 132 -31.82 -24.60 29.65
N ALA A 133 -30.96 -24.47 30.65
CA ALA A 133 -29.58 -24.06 30.50
C ALA A 133 -28.86 -24.94 29.46
N PHE A 134 -28.16 -24.32 28.51
CA PHE A 134 -27.25 -25.03 27.63
C PHE A 134 -26.19 -25.77 28.46
N PRO A 135 -25.95 -27.07 28.23
CA PRO A 135 -24.89 -27.77 28.94
C PRO A 135 -23.55 -27.10 28.64
N LYS A 136 -22.80 -26.81 29.69
CA LYS A 136 -21.44 -26.24 29.59
C LYS A 136 -20.59 -27.16 28.71
N PRO A 137 -19.90 -26.64 27.68
CA PRO A 137 -19.04 -27.46 26.84
C PRO A 137 -17.94 -28.13 27.68
N PRO A 138 -17.49 -29.34 27.31
CA PRO A 138 -16.47 -30.04 28.06
C PRO A 138 -15.18 -29.23 28.09
N ALA A 139 -14.47 -29.31 29.23
CA ALA A 139 -13.19 -28.64 29.41
C ALA A 139 -12.17 -29.14 28.36
N ARG A 140 -11.38 -28.22 27.83
CA ARG A 140 -10.25 -28.52 26.93
C ARG A 140 -9.29 -29.47 27.68
N PRO A 141 -8.83 -30.58 27.07
CA PRO A 141 -7.85 -31.44 27.71
C PRO A 141 -6.53 -30.70 27.92
N ASP A 142 -5.89 -30.96 29.05
CA ASP A 142 -4.58 -30.38 29.39
C ASP A 142 -3.50 -30.79 28.39
N PRO A 143 -2.54 -29.90 28.08
CA PRO A 143 -1.43 -30.24 27.22
C PRO A 143 -0.57 -31.33 27.87
N LEU A 144 -0.35 -32.41 27.13
CA LEU A 144 0.51 -33.53 27.50
C LEU A 144 1.90 -32.97 27.85
N LEU A 145 2.31 -33.09 29.12
CA LEU A 145 3.69 -32.87 29.51
C LEU A 145 4.48 -34.13 29.15
N ASP A 146 5.41 -34.01 28.21
CA ASP A 146 6.37 -35.07 27.91
C ASP A 146 7.28 -35.29 29.14
N PRO A 147 7.51 -36.54 29.58
CA PRO A 147 8.44 -36.81 30.67
C PRO A 147 9.90 -36.67 30.19
N VAL A 148 10.72 -36.14 31.10
CA VAL A 148 12.17 -35.89 31.00
C VAL A 148 12.98 -37.16 30.78
#